data_AF-A0A7Y5MFV4-F1
#
_entry.id   AF-A0A7Y5MFV4-F1
#
_cell.length_a   1.000
_cell.length_b   1.000
_cell.length_c   1.000
_cell.angle_alpha   90.00
_cell.angle_beta   90.00
_cell.angle_gamma   90.00
#
_symmetry.space_group_name_H-M   'P 1'
#
loop_
_entity.id
_entity.type
_entity.pdbx_description
1 polymer ?
#
loop_
_entity_poly.entity_id
_entity_poly.type
_entity_poly.pdbx_seq_one_letter_code
_entity_poly.pdbx_strand_id
1 'polypeptide(L)'
;METVVHTYRTVQLAMESSLPAVHFLHGSHGAYHTAMLVAADLLRREQPVVIIDAANTTDPFFMATLFKSADLEPEALLRRGYISRCYTFYQVDVTVTEGLAEFMRSVGSSTLMVFGLLDLIDDDQVPEGDIRDILERMHTTFTHLRSAGTRTLLVSAPLRFQLKEREHYFTAYKGLADVIYRIDTDYRRTPAKRGRHGTTDRHSHTTDRQRTGAVGKLPPRAAQRTTGALR
;
A
#
# COMPACT_ATOMS: atom_id res chain seq x y z
N MET A 1 -10.03 22.78 -4.74
CA MET A 1 -10.80 23.02 -3.49
C MET A 1 -10.63 21.78 -2.61
N GLU A 2 -10.30 21.95 -1.33
CA GLU A 2 -10.09 20.83 -0.40
C GLU A 2 -11.35 20.61 0.44
N THR A 3 -11.80 19.35 0.55
CA THR A 3 -12.99 18.97 1.30
C THR A 3 -12.58 18.18 2.55
N VAL A 4 -13.00 18.63 3.73
CA VAL A 4 -12.78 17.88 4.98
C VAL A 4 -13.80 16.76 5.09
N VAL A 5 -13.34 15.54 5.34
CA VAL A 5 -14.18 14.34 5.49
C VAL A 5 -14.01 13.73 6.87
N HIS A 6 -15.13 13.34 7.48
CA HIS A 6 -15.16 12.70 8.81
C HIS A 6 -15.51 11.22 8.74
N THR A 7 -15.91 10.74 7.56
CA THR A 7 -16.26 9.34 7.32
C THR A 7 -15.70 8.90 5.97
N TYR A 8 -15.47 7.60 5.80
CA TYR A 8 -15.00 7.07 4.52
C TYR A 8 -16.06 7.14 3.42
N ARG A 9 -17.33 7.39 3.74
CA ARG A 9 -18.47 7.36 2.81
C ARG A 9 -18.33 8.35 1.66
N THR A 10 -17.82 9.56 1.91
CA THR A 10 -17.64 10.56 0.84
C THR A 10 -16.61 10.10 -0.19
N VAL A 11 -15.47 9.55 0.29
CA VAL A 11 -14.42 9.02 -0.57
C VAL A 11 -14.91 7.77 -1.29
N GLN A 12 -15.63 6.89 -0.60
CA GLN A 12 -16.26 5.70 -1.16
C GLN A 12 -17.18 6.06 -2.34
N LEU A 13 -18.13 6.98 -2.14
CA LEU A 13 -19.06 7.39 -3.19
C LEU A 13 -18.34 7.97 -4.41
N ALA A 14 -17.26 8.72 -4.19
CA ALA A 14 -16.44 9.24 -5.28
C ALA A 14 -15.74 8.11 -6.06
N MET A 15 -15.22 7.09 -5.36
CA MET A 15 -14.59 5.95 -6.01
C MET A 15 -15.59 4.95 -6.63
N GLU A 16 -16.85 4.97 -6.20
CA GLU A 16 -17.94 4.18 -6.80
C GLU A 16 -18.55 4.85 -8.05
N SER A 17 -18.46 6.18 -8.14
CA SER A 17 -18.94 6.97 -9.29
C SER A 17 -18.37 6.45 -10.61
N SER A 18 -19.11 6.56 -11.71
CA SER A 18 -18.61 6.23 -13.06
C SER A 18 -17.70 7.31 -13.64
N LEU A 19 -17.59 8.48 -13.00
CA LEU A 19 -16.77 9.59 -13.48
C LEU A 19 -15.29 9.35 -13.16
N PRO A 20 -14.40 9.30 -14.16
CA PRO A 20 -12.98 9.16 -13.93
C PRO A 20 -12.38 10.46 -13.38
N ALA A 21 -11.61 10.37 -12.31
CA ALA A 21 -10.91 11.48 -11.69
C ALA A 21 -9.70 10.97 -10.90
N VAL A 22 -8.75 11.87 -10.66
CA VAL A 22 -7.68 11.66 -9.69
C VAL A 22 -8.08 12.28 -8.37
N HIS A 23 -8.30 11.45 -7.36
CA HIS A 23 -8.61 11.85 -6.00
C HIS A 23 -7.35 11.81 -5.15
N PHE A 24 -7.21 12.76 -4.23
CA PHE A 24 -6.17 12.72 -3.21
C PHE A 24 -6.79 12.75 -1.81
N LEU A 25 -6.52 11.71 -1.02
CA LEU A 25 -6.92 11.60 0.37
C LEU A 25 -5.68 11.78 1.26
N HIS A 26 -5.68 12.82 2.09
CA HIS A 26 -4.59 13.09 3.02
C HIS A 26 -5.08 13.49 4.41
N GLY A 27 -4.17 13.71 5.34
CA GLY A 27 -4.46 14.10 6.72
C GLY A 27 -3.96 13.03 7.68
N SER A 28 -4.70 12.76 8.76
CA SER A 28 -4.38 11.77 9.80
C SER A 28 -4.00 10.37 9.26
N HIS A 29 -3.41 9.52 10.12
CA HIS A 29 -3.11 8.12 9.75
C HIS A 29 -4.37 7.32 9.39
N GLY A 30 -5.56 7.85 9.70
CA GLY A 30 -6.84 7.34 9.23
C GLY A 30 -6.99 7.34 7.70
N ALA A 31 -6.15 8.05 6.94
CA ALA A 31 -6.19 8.08 5.48
C ALA A 31 -5.99 6.70 4.85
N TYR A 32 -4.94 5.96 5.23
CA TYR A 32 -4.69 4.60 4.73
C TYR A 32 -5.80 3.64 5.15
N HIS A 33 -6.28 3.75 6.37
CA HIS A 33 -7.39 2.92 6.85
C HIS A 33 -8.67 3.16 6.05
N THR A 34 -8.99 4.42 5.81
CA THR A 34 -10.12 4.86 4.97
C THR A 34 -9.98 4.31 3.56
N ALA A 35 -8.79 4.39 2.95
CA ALA A 35 -8.55 3.85 1.62
C ALA A 35 -8.71 2.32 1.57
N MET A 36 -8.27 1.59 2.60
CA MET A 36 -8.49 0.14 2.70
C MET A 36 -9.98 -0.21 2.87
N LEU A 37 -10.77 0.59 3.60
CA LEU A 37 -12.22 0.42 3.67
C LEU A 37 -12.88 0.61 2.29
N VAL A 38 -12.44 1.62 1.54
CA VAL A 38 -12.91 1.85 0.16
C VAL A 38 -12.52 0.69 -0.75
N ALA A 39 -11.26 0.21 -0.70
CA ALA A 39 -10.80 -0.93 -1.48
C ALA A 39 -11.62 -2.20 -1.18
N ALA A 40 -11.85 -2.48 0.11
CA ALA A 40 -12.66 -3.63 0.52
C ALA A 40 -14.09 -3.54 0.00
N ASP A 41 -14.73 -2.37 0.06
CA ASP A 41 -16.09 -2.19 -0.46
C ASP A 41 -16.17 -2.41 -1.99
N LEU A 42 -15.23 -1.85 -2.76
CA LEU A 42 -15.15 -2.07 -4.20
C LEU A 42 -14.97 -3.56 -4.54
N LEU A 43 -14.07 -4.25 -3.83
CA LEU A 43 -13.83 -5.68 -4.02
C LEU A 43 -15.05 -6.53 -3.67
N ARG A 44 -15.81 -6.16 -2.64
CA ARG A 44 -17.09 -6.82 -2.28
C ARG A 44 -18.14 -6.67 -3.38
N ARG A 45 -18.11 -5.57 -4.12
CA ARG A 45 -18.97 -5.31 -5.29
C ARG A 45 -18.42 -5.92 -6.57
N GLU A 46 -17.46 -6.85 -6.44
CA GLU A 46 -16.79 -7.54 -7.53
C GLU A 46 -15.99 -6.63 -8.48
N GLN A 47 -15.66 -5.41 -8.05
CA GLN A 47 -14.80 -4.51 -8.82
C GLN A 47 -13.33 -4.80 -8.51
N PRO A 48 -12.50 -5.18 -9.51
CA PRO A 48 -11.06 -5.31 -9.30
C PRO A 48 -10.42 -4.01 -8.85
N VAL A 49 -9.42 -4.10 -7.98
CA VAL A 49 -8.69 -2.95 -7.44
C VAL A 49 -7.19 -3.22 -7.58
N VAL A 50 -6.47 -2.27 -8.17
CA VAL A 50 -5.01 -2.27 -8.23
C VAL A 50 -4.48 -1.30 -7.18
N ILE A 51 -3.58 -1.77 -6.32
CA ILE A 51 -2.96 -1.01 -5.23
C ILE A 51 -1.45 -1.00 -5.44
N ILE A 52 -0.86 0.19 -5.45
CA ILE A 52 0.58 0.41 -5.34
C ILE A 52 0.84 0.90 -3.92
N ASP A 53 1.53 0.12 -3.11
CA ASP A 53 1.79 0.38 -1.69
C ASP A 53 3.25 0.75 -1.46
N ALA A 54 3.50 2.05 -1.36
CA ALA A 54 4.81 2.64 -1.10
C ALA A 54 5.07 2.93 0.39
N ALA A 55 4.01 2.95 1.23
CA ALA A 55 4.15 3.12 2.68
C ALA A 55 4.11 1.81 3.48
N ASN A 56 3.97 0.65 2.81
CA ASN A 56 3.81 -0.65 3.44
C ASN A 56 2.66 -0.67 4.46
N THR A 57 1.52 -0.08 4.07
CA THR A 57 0.35 0.12 4.95
C THR A 57 -0.81 -0.81 4.64
N THR A 58 -0.78 -1.47 3.47
CA THR A 58 -1.84 -2.39 3.08
C THR A 58 -1.81 -3.64 3.96
N ASP A 59 -2.92 -3.90 4.63
CA ASP A 59 -3.13 -5.06 5.50
C ASP A 59 -4.21 -5.99 4.89
N PRO A 60 -3.81 -7.02 4.12
CA PRO A 60 -4.75 -8.01 3.57
C PRO A 60 -5.55 -8.75 4.64
N PHE A 61 -5.01 -8.92 5.85
CA PHE A 61 -5.75 -9.56 6.95
C PHE A 61 -6.87 -8.67 7.45
N PHE A 62 -6.62 -7.36 7.60
CA PHE A 62 -7.67 -6.40 7.90
C PHE A 62 -8.78 -6.46 6.84
N MET A 63 -8.44 -6.41 5.55
CA MET A 63 -9.43 -6.51 4.48
C MET A 63 -10.20 -7.85 4.52
N ALA A 64 -9.53 -8.96 4.81
CA ALA A 64 -10.18 -10.26 4.99
C ALA A 64 -11.15 -10.29 6.17
N THR A 65 -10.86 -9.57 7.27
CA THR A 65 -11.81 -9.46 8.40
C THR A 65 -13.08 -8.71 8.02
N LEU A 66 -12.99 -7.71 7.13
CA LEU A 66 -14.15 -6.99 6.61
C LEU A 66 -15.04 -7.91 5.76
N PHE A 67 -14.43 -8.78 4.94
CA PHE A 67 -15.14 -9.79 4.15
C PHE A 67 -15.87 -10.79 5.05
N LYS A 68 -15.19 -11.33 6.05
CA LYS A 68 -15.81 -12.25 7.02
C LYS A 68 -16.97 -11.61 7.78
N SER A 69 -16.83 -10.34 8.18
CA SER A 69 -17.91 -9.62 8.87
C SER A 69 -19.15 -9.37 7.99
N ALA A 70 -19.02 -9.62 6.69
CA ALA A 70 -20.06 -9.47 5.69
C ALA A 70 -20.55 -10.81 5.12
N ASP A 71 -20.18 -11.93 5.75
CA ASP A 71 -20.47 -13.29 5.28
C ASP A 71 -19.96 -13.57 3.85
N LEU A 72 -18.81 -12.96 3.50
CA LEU A 72 -18.12 -13.18 2.22
C LEU A 72 -16.82 -13.95 2.40
N GLU A 73 -16.52 -14.82 1.43
CA GLU A 73 -15.29 -15.60 1.42
C GLU A 73 -14.05 -14.73 1.17
N PRO A 74 -13.03 -14.74 2.04
CA PRO A 74 -11.79 -13.97 1.88
C PRO A 74 -11.05 -14.25 0.56
N GLU A 75 -11.18 -15.45 -0.01
CA GLU A 75 -10.57 -15.80 -1.30
C GLU A 75 -11.07 -14.90 -2.43
N ALA A 76 -12.26 -14.31 -2.30
CA ALA A 76 -12.77 -13.32 -3.24
C ALA A 76 -11.94 -12.03 -3.26
N LEU A 77 -11.31 -11.66 -2.14
CA LEU A 77 -10.33 -10.56 -2.05
C LEU A 77 -9.12 -10.86 -2.92
N LEU A 78 -8.55 -12.07 -2.77
CA LEU A 78 -7.31 -12.48 -3.45
C LEU A 78 -7.46 -12.59 -4.97
N ARG A 79 -8.68 -12.84 -5.46
CA ARG A 79 -8.96 -12.96 -6.90
C ARG A 79 -9.04 -11.60 -7.62
N ARG A 80 -9.27 -10.51 -6.89
CA ARG A 80 -9.61 -9.20 -7.48
C ARG A 80 -8.76 -8.04 -6.95
N GLY A 81 -8.04 -8.24 -5.84
CA GLY A 81 -7.09 -7.28 -5.28
C GLY A 81 -5.68 -7.57 -5.76
N TYR A 82 -5.08 -6.61 -6.46
CA TYR A 82 -3.71 -6.70 -6.97
C TYR A 82 -2.85 -5.69 -6.24
N ILE A 83 -1.85 -6.14 -5.49
CA ILE A 83 -1.00 -5.28 -4.65
C ILE A 83 0.44 -5.38 -5.13
N SER A 84 1.03 -4.26 -5.53
CA SER A 84 2.46 -4.11 -5.72
C SER A 84 3.04 -3.31 -4.56
N ARG A 85 4.08 -3.83 -3.90
CA ARG A 85 4.80 -3.09 -2.85
C ARG A 85 6.05 -2.46 -3.42
N CYS A 86 6.19 -1.16 -3.23
CA CYS A 86 7.36 -0.39 -3.63
C CYS A 86 8.10 0.08 -2.38
N TYR A 87 9.42 0.01 -2.41
CA TYR A 87 10.29 0.41 -1.30
C TYR A 87 11.17 1.61 -1.65
N THR A 88 11.21 2.01 -2.93
CA THR A 88 11.98 3.18 -3.38
C THR A 88 11.15 4.03 -4.32
N PHE A 89 11.47 5.32 -4.36
CA PHE A 89 10.77 6.26 -5.24
C PHE A 89 10.88 5.87 -6.73
N TYR A 90 12.04 5.37 -7.15
CA TYR A 90 12.25 4.82 -8.50
C TYR A 90 11.42 3.56 -8.79
N GLN A 91 11.17 2.71 -7.80
CA GLN A 91 10.27 1.56 -7.99
C GLN A 91 8.83 2.01 -8.25
N VAL A 92 8.38 3.08 -7.58
CA VAL A 92 7.05 3.65 -7.84
C VAL A 92 6.98 4.26 -9.23
N ASP A 93 8.03 4.96 -9.67
CA ASP A 93 8.13 5.49 -11.04
C ASP A 93 7.92 4.40 -12.08
N VAL A 94 8.71 3.32 -12.04
CA VAL A 94 8.57 2.19 -12.97
C VAL A 94 7.19 1.55 -12.84
N THR A 95 6.71 1.29 -11.63
CA THR A 95 5.41 0.61 -11.41
C THR A 95 4.24 1.45 -11.94
N VAL A 96 4.32 2.78 -11.86
CA VAL A 96 3.28 3.67 -12.35
C VAL A 96 3.40 3.88 -13.85
N THR A 97 4.60 4.15 -14.34
CA THR A 97 4.81 4.65 -15.71
C THR A 97 5.00 3.55 -16.75
N GLU A 98 5.42 2.35 -16.34
CA GLU A 98 5.70 1.24 -17.25
C GLU A 98 4.62 0.15 -17.13
N GLY A 99 3.84 -0.05 -18.18
CA GLY A 99 2.92 -1.20 -18.29
C GLY A 99 1.68 -1.17 -17.39
N LEU A 100 1.54 -0.21 -16.47
CA LEU A 100 0.38 -0.13 -15.56
C LEU A 100 -0.96 -0.10 -16.31
N ALA A 101 -1.07 0.71 -17.36
CA ALA A 101 -2.29 0.81 -18.15
C ALA A 101 -2.66 -0.53 -18.82
N GLU A 102 -1.67 -1.25 -19.34
CA GLU A 102 -1.87 -2.58 -19.93
C GLU A 102 -2.28 -3.60 -18.87
N PHE A 103 -1.60 -3.59 -17.73
CA PHE A 103 -1.93 -4.45 -16.59
C PHE A 103 -3.38 -4.22 -16.12
N MET A 104 -3.76 -2.96 -15.89
CA MET A 104 -5.12 -2.60 -15.48
C MET A 104 -6.18 -3.13 -16.46
N ARG A 105 -5.94 -3.01 -17.78
CA ARG A 105 -6.82 -3.60 -18.80
C ARG A 105 -6.86 -5.11 -18.72
N SER A 106 -5.71 -5.77 -18.54
CA SER A 106 -5.62 -7.24 -18.48
C SER A 106 -6.41 -7.85 -17.32
N VAL A 107 -6.48 -7.14 -16.19
CA VAL A 107 -7.24 -7.57 -15.00
C VAL A 107 -8.65 -6.98 -14.93
N GLY A 108 -9.06 -6.20 -15.93
CA GLY A 108 -10.37 -5.55 -15.98
C GLY A 108 -10.61 -4.52 -14.87
N SER A 109 -9.55 -3.89 -14.34
CA SER A 109 -9.67 -2.88 -13.30
C SER A 109 -9.80 -1.48 -13.89
N SER A 110 -10.78 -0.72 -13.39
CA SER A 110 -10.90 0.73 -13.59
C SER A 110 -10.55 1.53 -12.34
N THR A 111 -9.93 0.88 -11.33
CA THR A 111 -9.60 1.50 -10.05
C THR A 111 -8.12 1.29 -9.73
N LEU A 112 -7.41 2.41 -9.57
CA LEU A 112 -6.03 2.47 -9.07
C LEU A 112 -6.01 3.15 -7.71
N MET A 113 -5.24 2.60 -6.78
CA MET A 113 -4.93 3.25 -5.51
C MET A 113 -3.43 3.30 -5.31
N VAL A 114 -2.89 4.45 -4.92
CA VAL A 114 -1.45 4.65 -4.68
C VAL A 114 -1.28 5.13 -3.25
N PHE A 115 -0.71 4.29 -2.40
CA PHE A 115 -0.53 4.57 -0.98
C PHE A 115 0.90 5.03 -0.73
N GLY A 116 1.04 6.23 -0.18
CA GLY A 116 2.27 6.67 0.46
C GLY A 116 3.43 6.95 -0.47
N LEU A 117 3.13 7.44 -1.68
CA LEU A 117 4.16 7.89 -2.60
C LEU A 117 5.06 8.96 -1.96
N LEU A 118 4.45 9.87 -1.20
CA LEU A 118 5.16 10.95 -0.52
C LEU A 118 6.02 10.47 0.65
N ASP A 119 5.74 9.30 1.23
CA ASP A 119 6.58 8.70 2.28
C ASP A 119 7.97 8.31 1.75
N LEU A 120 8.09 8.03 0.45
CA LEU A 120 9.37 7.73 -0.20
C LEU A 120 10.09 8.98 -0.73
N ILE A 121 9.40 10.11 -0.84
CA ILE A 121 10.01 11.39 -1.26
C ILE A 121 10.80 12.01 -0.10
N ASP A 122 10.55 11.66 1.16
CA ASP A 122 11.31 12.21 2.30
C ASP A 122 12.69 11.55 2.48
N ASP A 123 13.03 10.52 1.68
CA ASP A 123 14.34 9.87 1.71
C ASP A 123 15.41 10.76 1.04
N ASP A 124 16.42 11.19 1.80
CA ASP A 124 17.51 12.09 1.40
C ASP A 124 18.29 11.60 0.15
N GLN A 125 18.13 10.34 -0.24
CA GLN A 125 18.86 9.73 -1.34
C GLN A 125 18.33 10.03 -2.76
N VAL A 126 17.17 10.69 -2.91
CA VAL A 126 16.61 11.00 -4.24
C VAL A 126 16.93 12.45 -4.64
N PRO A 127 17.66 12.70 -5.74
CA PRO A 127 17.92 14.04 -6.25
C PRO A 127 16.64 14.80 -6.59
N GLU A 128 16.60 16.11 -6.32
CA GLU A 128 15.41 16.93 -6.56
C GLU A 128 14.93 16.95 -8.02
N GLY A 129 15.87 16.90 -8.96
CA GLY A 129 15.58 16.83 -10.41
C GLY A 129 14.79 15.56 -10.74
N ASP A 130 15.25 14.42 -10.24
CA ASP A 130 14.58 13.13 -10.43
C ASP A 130 13.17 13.15 -9.83
N ILE A 131 12.98 13.77 -8.65
CA ILE A 131 11.65 13.88 -8.04
C ILE A 131 10.68 14.61 -8.96
N ARG A 132 11.12 15.74 -9.53
CA ARG A 132 10.31 16.53 -10.47
C ARG A 132 9.96 15.73 -11.72
N ASP A 133 10.97 15.14 -12.36
CA ASP A 133 10.80 14.41 -13.62
C ASP A 133 9.86 13.20 -13.43
N ILE A 134 9.98 12.50 -12.30
CA ILE A 134 9.10 11.37 -11.96
C ILE A 134 7.66 11.86 -11.73
N LEU A 135 7.46 12.92 -10.96
CA LEU A 135 6.12 13.46 -10.72
C LEU A 135 5.44 13.93 -12.01
N GLU A 136 6.20 14.51 -12.95
CA GLU A 136 5.70 14.91 -14.28
C GLU A 136 5.30 13.70 -15.14
N ARG A 137 6.11 12.63 -15.14
CA ARG A 137 5.76 11.37 -15.80
C ARG A 137 4.49 10.76 -15.20
N MET A 138 4.39 10.71 -13.87
CA MET A 138 3.20 10.21 -13.17
C MET A 138 1.97 11.04 -13.48
N HIS A 139 2.08 12.38 -13.53
CA HIS A 139 0.98 13.25 -13.94
C HIS A 139 0.47 12.89 -15.34
N THR A 140 1.39 12.67 -16.28
CA THR A 140 1.06 12.26 -17.64
C THR A 140 0.34 10.91 -17.65
N THR A 141 0.85 9.93 -16.89
CA THR A 141 0.22 8.62 -16.74
C THR A 141 -1.17 8.70 -16.13
N PHE A 142 -1.35 9.43 -15.02
CA PHE A 142 -2.67 9.56 -14.38
C PHE A 142 -3.67 10.29 -15.28
N THR A 143 -3.22 11.28 -16.04
CA THR A 143 -4.05 11.93 -17.07
C THR A 143 -4.50 10.93 -18.13
N HIS A 144 -3.58 10.10 -18.62
CA HIS A 144 -3.90 9.05 -19.59
C HIS A 144 -4.89 8.02 -19.02
N LEU A 145 -4.63 7.50 -17.81
CA LEU A 145 -5.51 6.55 -17.13
C LEU A 145 -6.91 7.13 -16.92
N ARG A 146 -7.00 8.40 -16.49
CA ARG A 146 -8.28 9.12 -16.34
C ARG A 146 -9.03 9.20 -17.67
N SER A 147 -8.34 9.57 -18.76
CA SER A 147 -8.96 9.61 -20.10
C SER A 147 -9.47 8.25 -20.58
N ALA A 148 -8.87 7.17 -20.07
CA ALA A 148 -9.28 5.79 -20.32
C ALA A 148 -10.38 5.29 -19.35
N GLY A 149 -10.95 6.15 -18.50
CA GLY A 149 -12.03 5.80 -17.57
C GLY A 149 -11.57 5.28 -16.20
N THR A 150 -10.29 5.45 -15.86
CA THR A 150 -9.75 5.02 -14.56
C THR A 150 -10.05 6.04 -13.47
N ARG A 151 -10.40 5.54 -12.29
CA ARG A 151 -10.48 6.31 -11.03
C ARG A 151 -9.21 6.03 -10.23
N THR A 152 -8.51 7.09 -9.87
CA THR A 152 -7.25 6.99 -9.13
C THR A 152 -7.43 7.60 -7.75
N LEU A 153 -7.06 6.87 -6.70
CA LEU A 153 -6.99 7.38 -5.33
C LEU A 153 -5.54 7.43 -4.86
N LEU A 154 -5.00 8.63 -4.78
CA LEU A 154 -3.73 8.93 -4.13
C LEU A 154 -3.97 9.05 -2.62
N VAL A 155 -3.12 8.45 -1.80
CA VAL A 155 -3.29 8.44 -0.34
C VAL A 155 -2.00 8.78 0.36
N SER A 156 -2.05 9.69 1.33
CA SER A 156 -0.88 10.06 2.14
C SER A 156 -1.29 10.31 3.60
N ALA A 157 -0.48 9.84 4.54
CA ALA A 157 -0.57 10.22 5.95
C ALA A 157 -0.05 11.66 6.17
N PRO A 158 -0.07 12.22 7.41
CA PRO A 158 0.45 13.56 7.63
C PRO A 158 1.94 13.53 7.40
N LEU A 159 2.39 14.25 6.37
CA LEU A 159 3.80 14.34 6.08
C LEU A 159 4.49 15.17 7.16
N ARG A 160 5.55 14.61 7.69
CA ARG A 160 6.53 15.33 8.50
C ARG A 160 7.83 15.28 7.73
N PHE A 161 7.92 16.11 6.69
CA PHE A 161 9.17 16.19 5.94
C PHE A 161 10.29 16.56 6.90
N GLN A 162 11.38 15.80 6.87
CA GLN A 162 12.56 16.15 7.64
C GLN A 162 13.20 17.43 7.09
N LEU A 163 13.10 17.62 5.78
CA LEU A 163 13.57 18.80 5.06
C LEU A 163 12.39 19.69 4.68
N LYS A 164 12.32 20.91 5.23
CA LYS A 164 11.27 21.90 4.89
C LYS A 164 11.22 22.21 3.39
N GLU A 165 12.38 22.14 2.74
CA GLU A 165 12.52 22.30 1.30
C GLU A 165 11.69 21.26 0.52
N ARG A 166 11.31 20.12 1.11
CA ARG A 166 10.48 19.11 0.45
C ARG A 166 8.98 19.35 0.58
N GLU A 167 8.55 20.37 1.33
CA GLU A 167 7.13 20.75 1.45
C GLU A 167 6.50 21.13 0.09
N HIS A 168 7.27 21.67 -0.86
CA HIS A 168 6.73 21.96 -2.20
C HIS A 168 6.31 20.70 -2.95
N TYR A 169 6.87 19.53 -2.64
CA TYR A 169 6.44 18.27 -3.27
C TYR A 169 5.05 17.85 -2.82
N PHE A 170 4.63 18.18 -1.60
CA PHE A 170 3.23 18.02 -1.21
C PHE A 170 2.30 18.89 -2.05
N THR A 171 2.71 20.13 -2.35
CA THR A 171 1.96 21.03 -3.23
C THR A 171 1.92 20.51 -4.66
N ALA A 172 3.06 20.03 -5.19
CA ALA A 172 3.12 19.41 -6.51
C ALA A 172 2.23 18.16 -6.58
N TYR A 173 2.23 17.33 -5.53
CA TYR A 173 1.41 16.13 -5.43
C TYR A 173 -0.09 16.45 -5.35
N LYS A 174 -0.47 17.51 -4.61
CA LYS A 174 -1.84 18.05 -4.65
C LYS A 174 -2.25 18.45 -6.07
N GLY A 175 -1.31 18.99 -6.85
CA GLY A 175 -1.52 19.35 -8.25
C GLY A 175 -1.82 18.18 -9.18
N LEU A 176 -1.53 16.93 -8.78
CA LEU A 176 -1.90 15.73 -9.54
C LEU A 176 -3.41 15.41 -9.45
N ALA A 177 -4.11 15.95 -8.46
CA ALA A 177 -5.46 15.56 -8.12
C ALA A 177 -6.52 16.57 -8.61
N ASP A 178 -7.60 16.04 -9.14
CA ASP A 178 -8.81 16.78 -9.50
C ASP A 178 -9.62 17.14 -8.25
N VAL A 179 -9.63 16.24 -7.26
CA VAL A 179 -10.42 16.37 -6.03
C VAL A 179 -9.56 16.01 -4.83
N ILE A 180 -9.55 16.86 -3.80
CA ILE A 180 -8.73 16.68 -2.60
C ILE A 180 -9.64 16.53 -1.37
N TYR A 181 -9.39 15.47 -0.60
CA TYR A 181 -10.02 15.17 0.67
C TYR A 181 -9.01 15.22 1.81
N ARG A 182 -9.40 15.82 2.94
CA ARG A 182 -8.61 15.81 4.18
C ARG A 182 -9.37 15.07 5.29
N ILE A 183 -8.73 14.10 5.94
CA ILE A 183 -9.29 13.36 7.07
C ILE A 183 -8.57 13.70 8.38
N ASP A 184 -9.34 14.14 9.38
CA ASP A 184 -8.78 14.63 10.65
C ASP A 184 -8.81 13.60 11.78
N THR A 185 -9.59 12.55 11.60
CA THR A 185 -9.76 11.49 12.61
C THR A 185 -8.72 10.41 12.45
N ASP A 186 -7.81 10.31 13.44
CA ASP A 186 -6.99 9.11 13.61
C ASP A 186 -7.89 7.90 13.88
N TYR A 187 -7.81 6.89 13.02
CA TYR A 187 -8.43 5.60 13.30
C TYR A 187 -7.68 4.93 14.45
N ARG A 188 -8.25 4.95 15.65
CA ARG A 188 -7.75 4.14 16.76
C ARG A 188 -8.06 2.68 16.47
N ARG A 189 -7.07 1.93 16.00
CA ARG A 189 -7.12 0.46 16.03
C ARG A 189 -7.26 0.06 17.50
N THR A 190 -8.45 -0.31 17.95
CA THR A 190 -8.60 -0.93 19.28
C THR A 190 -7.69 -2.16 19.25
N PRO A 191 -6.64 -2.25 20.10
CA PRO A 191 -5.78 -3.42 20.08
C PRO A 191 -6.67 -4.64 20.32
N ALA A 192 -6.62 -5.59 19.40
CA ALA A 192 -7.28 -6.88 19.59
C ALA A 192 -6.87 -7.39 20.96
N LYS A 193 -7.83 -7.63 21.85
CA LYS A 193 -7.57 -8.19 23.17
C LYS A 193 -6.77 -9.47 22.94
N ARG A 194 -5.46 -9.44 23.19
CA ARG A 194 -4.65 -10.65 23.34
C ARG A 194 -5.35 -11.44 24.43
N GLY A 195 -5.97 -12.56 24.04
CA GLY A 195 -6.54 -13.50 24.99
C GLY A 195 -5.45 -13.84 25.99
N ARG A 196 -5.63 -13.38 27.23
CA ARG A 196 -4.90 -13.93 28.38
C ARG A 196 -5.30 -15.40 28.42
N HIS A 197 -4.44 -16.27 27.91
CA HIS A 197 -4.55 -17.68 28.21
C HIS A 197 -4.21 -17.83 29.69
N GLY A 198 -5.23 -18.18 30.47
CA GLY A 198 -5.11 -18.45 31.88
C GLY A 198 -4.17 -19.62 32.12
N THR A 199 -3.30 -19.39 33.10
CA THR A 199 -2.77 -20.36 34.05
C THR A 199 -3.58 -21.65 34.19
N THR A 200 -2.93 -22.80 33.99
CA THR A 200 -3.16 -24.01 34.77
C THR A 200 -1.84 -24.71 35.07
N ASP A 201 -1.53 -24.70 36.36
CA ASP A 201 -0.88 -25.70 37.21
C ASP A 201 0.39 -26.46 36.79
N ARG A 202 1.39 -26.18 37.63
CA ARG A 202 2.42 -27.06 38.18
C ARG A 202 2.09 -28.54 38.10
N HIS A 203 3.01 -29.34 37.55
CA HIS A 203 3.44 -30.59 38.19
C HIS A 203 4.97 -30.72 38.08
N SER A 204 5.57 -30.79 39.26
CA SER A 204 6.97 -31.05 39.52
C SER A 204 7.33 -32.49 39.21
N HIS A 205 8.38 -32.72 38.42
CA HIS A 205 9.24 -33.88 38.61
C HIS A 205 10.70 -33.54 38.29
N THR A 206 11.49 -33.53 39.36
CA THR A 206 12.95 -33.60 39.43
C THR A 206 13.48 -34.97 38.98
N THR A 207 14.52 -34.97 38.13
CA THR A 207 15.70 -35.87 38.11
C THR A 207 16.59 -35.35 36.96
N ASP A 208 17.67 -34.62 37.23
CA ASP A 208 19.05 -35.11 37.40
C ASP A 208 19.56 -36.03 36.28
N ARG A 209 20.39 -35.48 35.36
CA ARG A 209 21.68 -36.06 34.93
C ARG A 209 22.38 -35.24 33.83
N GLN A 210 23.55 -34.71 34.22
CA GLN A 210 24.86 -34.79 33.54
C GLN A 210 25.04 -34.46 32.04
N ARG A 211 25.92 -33.45 31.82
CA ARG A 211 27.11 -33.41 30.95
C ARG A 211 27.04 -34.03 29.53
N THR A 212 27.21 -33.17 28.53
CA THR A 212 28.28 -33.08 27.48
C THR A 212 27.70 -32.18 26.37
N GLY A 213 28.31 -31.13 25.81
CA GLY A 213 29.68 -30.99 25.32
C GLY A 213 29.73 -31.32 23.83
N ALA A 214 29.41 -30.38 22.93
CA ALA A 214 30.02 -30.28 21.58
C ALA A 214 29.41 -29.14 20.74
N VAL A 215 30.29 -28.21 20.35
CA VAL A 215 30.10 -27.17 19.35
C VAL A 215 30.17 -27.82 17.95
N GLY A 216 29.10 -27.71 17.16
CA GLY A 216 29.03 -28.19 15.78
C GLY A 216 29.20 -27.06 14.77
N LYS A 217 30.39 -27.00 14.16
CA LYS A 217 30.79 -26.09 13.08
C LYS A 217 29.95 -26.31 11.80
N LEU A 218 29.62 -25.22 11.11
CA LEU A 218 29.19 -25.23 9.70
C LEU A 218 30.33 -25.73 8.78
N PRO A 219 30.03 -26.56 7.76
CA PRO A 219 30.94 -26.80 6.64
C PRO A 219 30.71 -25.82 5.45
N PRO A 220 31.75 -25.56 4.64
CA PRO A 220 31.82 -24.45 3.69
C PRO A 220 31.29 -24.75 2.27
N ARG A 221 31.03 -23.65 1.52
CA ARG A 221 30.68 -23.59 0.10
C ARG A 221 31.73 -24.27 -0.80
N ALA A 222 31.26 -25.11 -1.73
CA ALA A 222 32.04 -25.58 -2.87
C ALA A 222 31.77 -24.70 -4.11
N ALA A 223 32.87 -24.22 -4.70
CA ALA A 223 32.93 -23.62 -6.03
C ALA A 223 33.27 -24.69 -7.09
N GLN A 224 33.18 -24.28 -8.37
CA GLN A 224 33.50 -24.99 -9.64
C GLN A 224 32.25 -25.50 -10.39
N ARG A 225 32.09 -25.34 -11.70
CA ARG A 225 33.05 -25.07 -12.80
C ARG A 225 32.31 -24.55 -14.06
N THR A 226 33.05 -23.78 -14.84
CA THR A 226 32.87 -23.41 -16.24
C THR A 226 32.72 -24.61 -17.19
N THR A 227 31.88 -24.49 -18.23
CA THR A 227 32.11 -24.94 -19.62
C THR A 227 31.05 -24.28 -20.52
N GLY A 228 31.48 -23.62 -21.59
CA GLY A 228 30.60 -22.96 -22.56
C GLY A 228 30.15 -23.88 -23.70
N ALA A 229 29.28 -23.35 -24.56
CA ALA A 229 29.22 -23.65 -25.99
C ALA A 229 28.39 -22.58 -26.71
N LEU A 230 29.02 -21.94 -27.69
CA LEU A 230 28.37 -21.25 -28.79
C LEU A 230 27.59 -22.25 -29.65
N ARG A 231 26.38 -21.88 -30.06
CA ARG A 231 25.89 -21.94 -31.45
C ARG A 231 24.62 -21.10 -31.57
#